data_AF-A0A2E9MWC4-F1
#
_entry.id   AF-A0A2E9MWC4-F1
#
_cell.length_a   1.000
_cell.length_b   1.000
_cell.length_c   1.000
_cell.angle_alpha   90.00
_cell.angle_beta   90.00
_cell.angle_gamma   90.00
#
_symmetry.space_group_name_H-M   'P 1'
#
loop_
_entity.id
_entity.type
_entity.pdbx_description
1 polymer ?
#
loop_
_entity_poly.entity_id
_entity_poly.type
_entity_poly.pdbx_seq_one_letter_code
_entity_poly.pdbx_strand_id
1 'polypeptide(L)'
;MRDGRWVDQETIWEAQKEFYTVFTDVAAGGRLAFDDRGHLYMSVGAEGGSTFNGIQDLSTPYGKVHRIYDDGSIPAENPFYGQEDIIASIYTYGHRSPQGLEFNYFNGELYGTEHGPRGGDEINHLIPGRNYGWPLTSLCMDYDGTRVEYGRELGITFELADIEQAGVDLTPSLAVSGFVIMDSGQFPQWQGHLLAGSLKARSLFRFVIDKNGLIHRENLLKGFA
;
A
#
# COMPACT_ATOMS: atom_id res chain seq x y z
N MET A 1 -10.73 25.73 -3.28
CA MET A 1 -11.38 26.58 -2.24
C MET A 1 -11.19 28.05 -2.61
N ARG A 2 -12.22 28.89 -2.48
CA ARG A 2 -12.13 30.36 -2.60
C ARG A 2 -12.89 30.97 -1.44
N ASP A 3 -12.25 31.89 -0.70
CA ASP A 3 -12.81 32.52 0.50
C ASP A 3 -13.33 31.52 1.54
N GLY A 4 -12.57 30.45 1.78
CA GLY A 4 -12.95 29.39 2.74
C GLY A 4 -14.14 28.54 2.29
N ARG A 5 -14.62 28.71 1.06
CA ARG A 5 -15.70 27.92 0.48
C ARG A 5 -15.18 26.97 -0.57
N TRP A 6 -15.80 25.81 -0.59
CA TRP A 6 -15.61 24.86 -1.67
C TRP A 6 -16.40 25.34 -2.87
N VAL A 7 -15.72 25.52 -4.00
CA VAL A 7 -16.27 26.21 -5.18
C VAL A 7 -16.21 25.36 -6.44
N ASP A 8 -15.44 24.27 -6.43
CA ASP A 8 -15.20 23.45 -7.60
C ASP A 8 -14.76 22.04 -7.18
N GLN A 9 -15.10 21.05 -8.00
CA GLN A 9 -14.73 19.64 -7.87
C GLN A 9 -14.64 19.01 -9.23
N GLU A 10 -13.62 18.18 -9.39
CA GLU A 10 -13.51 17.25 -10.49
C GLU A 10 -13.22 15.85 -9.94
N THR A 11 -13.83 14.84 -10.55
CA THR A 11 -13.45 13.45 -10.31
C THR A 11 -12.32 13.13 -11.27
N ILE A 12 -11.09 13.09 -10.75
CA ILE A 12 -9.90 12.72 -11.54
C ILE A 12 -9.70 11.20 -11.61
N TRP A 13 -10.32 10.46 -10.69
CA TRP A 13 -10.33 9.00 -10.71
C TRP A 13 -11.49 8.45 -9.89
N GLU A 14 -12.10 7.39 -10.39
CA GLU A 14 -13.04 6.55 -9.65
C GLU A 14 -12.92 5.10 -10.15
N ALA A 15 -13.06 4.14 -9.24
CA ALA A 15 -13.30 2.76 -9.63
C ALA A 15 -14.66 2.66 -10.36
N GLN A 16 -14.76 1.75 -11.34
CA GLN A 16 -16.02 1.52 -12.04
C GLN A 16 -17.09 1.05 -11.04
N LYS A 17 -18.31 1.58 -11.17
CA LYS A 17 -19.39 1.38 -10.20
C LYS A 17 -19.83 -0.08 -10.04
N GLU A 18 -19.56 -0.92 -11.02
CA GLU A 18 -19.83 -2.37 -10.94
C GLU A 18 -18.99 -3.08 -9.87
N PHE A 19 -17.86 -2.50 -9.49
CA PHE A 19 -17.02 -2.98 -8.40
C PHE A 19 -17.51 -2.51 -7.02
N TYR A 20 -18.52 -1.66 -6.93
CA TYR A 20 -18.96 -1.15 -5.63
C TYR A 20 -19.72 -2.24 -4.88
N THR A 21 -19.30 -2.49 -3.65
CA THR A 21 -19.92 -3.49 -2.79
C THR A 21 -20.85 -2.86 -1.74
N VAL A 22 -21.83 -3.62 -1.27
CA VAL A 22 -22.73 -3.22 -0.17
C VAL A 22 -22.17 -3.58 1.21
N PHE A 23 -21.03 -4.26 1.24
CA PHE A 23 -20.37 -4.68 2.47
C PHE A 23 -19.39 -3.61 2.91
N THR A 24 -19.17 -3.49 4.22
CA THR A 24 -18.13 -2.60 4.72
C THR A 24 -16.76 -3.14 4.38
N ASP A 25 -15.89 -2.26 3.92
CA ASP A 25 -14.50 -2.58 3.67
C ASP A 25 -13.76 -2.87 4.98
N VAL A 26 -13.18 -4.06 5.05
CA VAL A 26 -12.37 -4.50 6.19
C VAL A 26 -10.89 -4.12 6.02
N ALA A 27 -10.50 -3.69 4.82
CA ALA A 27 -9.11 -3.45 4.44
C ALA A 27 -8.97 -2.33 3.38
N ALA A 28 -9.83 -1.31 3.41
CA ALA A 28 -10.06 -0.35 2.31
C ALA A 28 -8.83 0.35 1.71
N GLY A 29 -7.80 0.63 2.51
CA GLY A 29 -6.71 1.50 2.11
C GLY A 29 -7.12 2.98 2.03
N GLY A 30 -6.93 3.64 0.89
CA GLY A 30 -7.35 5.02 0.64
C GLY A 30 -6.28 6.09 0.88
N ARG A 31 -4.99 5.72 0.90
CA ARG A 31 -3.90 6.69 1.06
C ARG A 31 -3.51 7.29 -0.29
N LEU A 32 -3.20 8.59 -0.29
CA LEU A 32 -2.71 9.33 -1.44
C LEU A 32 -1.25 9.74 -1.23
N ALA A 33 -0.45 9.74 -2.29
CA ALA A 33 0.90 10.31 -2.32
C ALA A 33 1.17 10.99 -3.67
N PHE A 34 2.00 12.02 -3.68
CA PHE A 34 2.39 12.73 -4.90
C PHE A 34 3.90 12.62 -5.12
N ASP A 35 4.34 12.58 -6.37
CA ASP A 35 5.75 12.79 -6.72
C ASP A 35 6.01 14.18 -7.32
N ASP A 36 7.27 14.48 -7.61
CA ASP A 36 7.72 15.74 -8.21
C ASP A 36 7.55 15.81 -9.73
N ARG A 37 6.88 14.82 -10.33
CA ARG A 37 6.65 14.70 -11.78
C ARG A 37 5.17 14.81 -12.16
N GLY A 38 4.30 15.15 -11.21
CA GLY A 38 2.87 15.33 -11.43
C GLY A 38 2.06 14.03 -11.32
N HIS A 39 2.63 12.96 -10.75
CA HIS A 39 1.87 11.74 -10.50
C HIS A 39 1.18 11.78 -9.15
N LEU A 40 -0.05 11.25 -9.12
CA LEU A 40 -0.81 10.88 -7.94
C LEU A 40 -0.84 9.35 -7.81
N TYR A 41 -0.40 8.86 -6.65
CA TYR A 41 -0.50 7.47 -6.25
C TYR A 41 -1.62 7.27 -5.25
N MET A 42 -2.39 6.19 -5.40
CA MET A 42 -3.55 5.92 -4.55
C MET A 42 -3.62 4.45 -4.17
N SER A 43 -3.79 4.14 -2.90
CA SER A 43 -3.98 2.76 -2.45
C SER A 43 -5.47 2.38 -2.40
N VAL A 44 -5.80 1.22 -2.94
CA VAL A 44 -7.11 0.56 -2.81
C VAL A 44 -6.84 -0.83 -2.28
N GLY A 45 -7.31 -1.13 -1.08
CA GLY A 45 -7.10 -2.44 -0.48
C GLY A 45 -8.19 -3.44 -0.85
N ALA A 46 -8.36 -4.49 -0.04
CA ALA A 46 -9.37 -5.51 -0.29
C ALA A 46 -10.79 -5.01 0.03
N GLU A 47 -11.75 -5.34 -0.84
CA GLU A 47 -13.15 -4.87 -0.76
C GLU A 47 -14.15 -6.00 -0.46
N GLY A 48 -15.36 -5.66 0.01
CA GLY A 48 -16.52 -6.53 -0.15
C GLY A 48 -16.67 -7.68 0.85
N GLY A 49 -16.08 -7.56 2.04
CA GLY A 49 -16.14 -8.59 3.07
C GLY A 49 -15.27 -9.83 2.78
N SER A 50 -14.57 -9.87 1.64
CA SER A 50 -13.50 -10.83 1.36
C SER A 50 -12.16 -10.10 1.35
N THR A 51 -11.19 -10.62 2.10
CA THR A 51 -9.82 -10.12 2.01
C THR A 51 -9.01 -10.84 0.93
N PHE A 52 -9.61 -11.62 0.03
CA PHE A 52 -8.87 -12.51 -0.86
C PHE A 52 -9.25 -12.38 -2.34
N ASN A 53 -10.54 -12.15 -2.62
CA ASN A 53 -11.08 -12.19 -3.97
C ASN A 53 -10.73 -10.92 -4.77
N GLY A 54 -10.43 -11.09 -6.06
CA GLY A 54 -10.12 -9.99 -6.98
C GLY A 54 -8.72 -9.36 -6.81
N ILE A 55 -8.03 -9.61 -5.70
CA ILE A 55 -6.73 -8.96 -5.43
C ILE A 55 -5.68 -9.28 -6.49
N GLN A 56 -5.65 -10.52 -6.97
CA GLN A 56 -4.75 -10.95 -8.04
C GLN A 56 -5.31 -10.72 -9.45
N ASP A 57 -6.59 -10.36 -9.55
CA ASP A 57 -7.25 -10.03 -10.81
C ASP A 57 -6.99 -8.56 -11.15
N LEU A 58 -6.27 -8.34 -12.25
CA LEU A 58 -5.90 -7.01 -12.73
C LEU A 58 -7.04 -6.26 -13.41
N SER A 59 -8.18 -6.93 -13.66
CA SER A 59 -9.42 -6.29 -14.12
C SER A 59 -10.19 -5.62 -12.97
N THR A 60 -9.82 -5.89 -11.71
CA THR A 60 -10.48 -5.31 -10.52
C THR A 60 -9.58 -4.29 -9.81
N PRO A 61 -10.17 -3.28 -9.13
CA PRO A 61 -9.41 -2.24 -8.44
C PRO A 61 -8.87 -2.68 -7.07
N TYR A 62 -9.26 -3.87 -6.57
CA TYR A 62 -8.98 -4.26 -5.19
C TYR A 62 -7.53 -4.70 -4.99
N GLY A 63 -6.95 -4.33 -3.86
CA GLY A 63 -5.60 -4.73 -3.48
C GLY A 63 -4.53 -4.22 -4.45
N LYS A 64 -4.67 -2.97 -4.89
CA LYS A 64 -3.82 -2.28 -5.86
C LYS A 64 -3.29 -0.97 -5.29
N VAL A 65 -2.11 -0.56 -5.76
CA VAL A 65 -1.74 0.85 -5.78
C VAL A 65 -1.89 1.32 -7.21
N HIS A 66 -2.58 2.44 -7.41
CA HIS A 66 -2.78 3.08 -8.71
C HIS A 66 -1.83 4.27 -8.86
N ARG A 67 -1.44 4.58 -10.10
CA ARG A 67 -0.73 5.81 -10.49
C ARG A 67 -1.46 6.48 -11.66
N ILE A 68 -1.79 7.74 -11.49
CA ILE A 68 -2.39 8.64 -12.49
C ILE A 68 -1.64 9.98 -12.49
N TYR A 69 -1.90 10.84 -13.46
CA TYR A 69 -1.53 12.26 -13.35
C TYR A 69 -2.54 13.02 -12.47
N ASP A 70 -2.14 14.20 -11.99
CA ASP A 70 -3.00 15.08 -11.17
C ASP A 70 -4.22 15.64 -11.92
N ASP A 71 -4.24 15.53 -13.26
CA ASP A 71 -5.39 15.80 -14.14
C ASP A 71 -6.28 14.57 -14.40
N GLY A 72 -5.96 13.41 -13.82
CA GLY A 72 -6.72 12.17 -13.99
C GLY A 72 -6.32 11.32 -15.19
N SER A 73 -5.46 11.81 -16.09
CA SER A 73 -4.99 11.02 -17.22
C SER A 73 -4.03 9.90 -16.77
N ILE A 74 -3.95 8.82 -17.56
CA ILE A 74 -3.13 7.64 -17.22
C ILE A 74 -1.75 7.78 -17.86
N PRO A 75 -0.65 7.69 -17.07
CA PRO A 75 0.71 7.67 -17.60
C PRO A 75 0.95 6.50 -18.54
N ALA A 76 1.50 6.78 -19.73
CA ALA A 76 1.75 5.76 -20.75
C ALA A 76 2.85 4.76 -20.33
N GLU A 77 3.67 5.14 -19.36
CA GLU A 77 4.70 4.32 -18.74
C GLU A 77 4.17 3.50 -17.55
N ASN A 78 2.86 3.47 -17.30
CA ASN A 78 2.27 2.51 -16.37
C ASN A 78 2.53 1.06 -16.84
N PRO A 79 2.78 0.12 -15.91
CA PRO A 79 3.14 -1.26 -16.25
C PRO A 79 2.12 -1.98 -17.14
N PHE A 80 0.85 -1.63 -16.99
CA PHE A 80 -0.26 -2.28 -17.68
C PHE A 80 -0.97 -1.35 -18.69
N TYR A 81 -0.32 -0.25 -19.08
CA TYR A 81 -0.90 0.70 -20.01
C TYR A 81 -1.25 0.05 -21.35
N GLY A 82 -2.46 0.29 -21.86
CA GLY A 82 -2.91 -0.17 -23.17
C GLY A 82 -3.17 -1.68 -23.29
N GLN A 83 -3.14 -2.43 -22.18
CA GLN A 83 -3.49 -3.85 -22.17
C GLN A 83 -5.01 -4.01 -22.06
N GLU A 84 -5.58 -4.89 -22.90
CA GLU A 84 -7.02 -5.21 -22.84
C GLU A 84 -7.37 -5.94 -21.54
N ASP A 85 -8.58 -5.70 -21.03
CA ASP A 85 -9.12 -6.31 -19.81
C ASP A 85 -8.29 -6.10 -18.53
N ILE A 86 -7.40 -5.11 -18.50
CA ILE A 86 -6.59 -4.73 -17.33
C ILE A 86 -6.78 -3.24 -17.00
N ILE A 87 -6.88 -2.92 -15.71
CA ILE A 87 -6.93 -1.53 -15.26
C ILE A 87 -5.56 -0.87 -15.49
N ALA A 88 -5.48 0.01 -16.49
CA ALA A 88 -4.25 0.69 -16.90
C ALA A 88 -3.62 1.60 -15.83
N SER A 89 -4.39 2.03 -14.81
CA SER A 89 -3.85 2.84 -13.72
C SER A 89 -3.09 2.02 -12.67
N ILE A 90 -3.12 0.68 -12.72
CA ILE A 90 -2.42 -0.15 -11.73
C ILE A 90 -0.90 0.11 -11.81
N TYR A 91 -0.33 0.48 -10.67
CA TYR A 91 1.10 0.63 -10.43
C TYR A 91 1.69 -0.62 -9.79
N THR A 92 1.06 -1.15 -8.73
CA THR A 92 1.40 -2.45 -8.11
C THR A 92 0.14 -3.19 -7.66
N TYR A 93 0.24 -4.49 -7.42
CA TYR A 93 -0.90 -5.34 -7.05
C TYR A 93 -0.51 -6.41 -6.03
N GLY A 94 -1.49 -7.15 -5.51
CA GLY A 94 -1.25 -8.18 -4.50
C GLY A 94 -1.18 -7.60 -3.09
N HIS A 95 -1.97 -6.56 -2.81
CA HIS A 95 -2.05 -5.88 -1.52
C HIS A 95 -3.32 -6.28 -0.76
N ARG A 96 -3.22 -6.39 0.57
CA ARG A 96 -4.32 -6.67 1.50
C ARG A 96 -4.97 -5.38 2.00
N SER A 97 -4.24 -4.59 2.79
CA SER A 97 -4.74 -3.47 3.59
C SER A 97 -3.71 -2.34 3.69
N PRO A 98 -3.45 -1.62 2.59
CA PRO A 98 -2.40 -0.60 2.51
C PRO A 98 -2.80 0.67 3.26
N GLN A 99 -2.17 0.95 4.40
CA GLN A 99 -2.53 2.05 5.30
C GLN A 99 -1.69 3.31 5.09
N GLY A 100 -0.44 3.17 4.64
CA GLY A 100 0.51 4.25 4.41
C GLY A 100 1.06 4.20 2.99
N LEU A 101 1.39 5.36 2.46
CA LEU A 101 1.89 5.57 1.11
C LEU A 101 2.59 6.93 1.12
N GLU A 102 3.86 6.96 0.74
CA GLU A 102 4.67 8.19 0.72
C GLU A 102 5.71 8.09 -0.39
N PHE A 103 5.91 9.17 -1.14
CA PHE A 103 6.98 9.25 -2.13
C PHE A 103 8.26 9.76 -1.47
N ASN A 104 9.36 9.04 -1.68
CA ASN A 104 10.66 9.40 -1.17
C ASN A 104 11.41 10.29 -2.16
N TYR A 105 11.41 11.60 -1.90
CA TYR A 105 12.10 12.58 -2.74
C TYR A 105 13.63 12.45 -2.75
N PHE A 106 14.23 11.71 -1.81
CA PHE A 106 15.69 11.52 -1.79
C PHE A 106 16.17 10.51 -2.83
N ASN A 107 15.36 9.51 -3.17
CA ASN A 107 15.75 8.43 -4.07
C ASN A 107 14.74 8.18 -5.20
N GLY A 108 13.62 8.89 -5.23
CA GLY A 108 12.61 8.80 -6.29
C GLY A 108 11.74 7.56 -6.22
N GLU A 109 11.62 6.94 -5.04
CA GLU A 109 10.94 5.67 -4.84
C GLU A 109 9.65 5.84 -4.02
N LEU A 110 8.65 4.99 -4.29
CA LEU A 110 7.39 4.99 -3.54
C LEU A 110 7.45 3.95 -2.43
N TYR A 111 7.09 4.32 -1.21
CA TYR A 111 7.02 3.41 -0.08
C TYR A 111 5.58 3.26 0.40
N GLY A 112 5.24 2.07 0.89
CA GLY A 112 3.92 1.77 1.45
C GLY A 112 4.01 1.01 2.77
N THR A 113 2.99 1.13 3.59
CA THR A 113 2.78 0.26 4.76
C THR A 113 1.46 -0.46 4.66
N GLU A 114 1.42 -1.69 5.14
CA GLU A 114 0.24 -2.55 5.02
C GLU A 114 0.02 -3.41 6.26
N HIS A 115 -1.24 -3.65 6.61
CA HIS A 115 -1.59 -4.61 7.66
C HIS A 115 -1.74 -6.02 7.11
N GLY A 116 -1.02 -6.95 7.72
CA GLY A 116 -1.34 -8.37 7.64
C GLY A 116 -2.53 -8.75 8.54
N PRO A 117 -3.01 -10.00 8.45
CA PRO A 117 -3.98 -10.57 9.38
C PRO A 117 -3.40 -10.75 10.80
N ARG A 118 -2.83 -11.91 11.13
CA ARG A 118 -2.20 -12.19 12.42
C ARG A 118 -0.68 -12.12 12.30
N GLY A 119 -0.13 -10.91 12.42
CA GLY A 119 1.29 -10.67 12.09
C GLY A 119 1.44 -10.25 10.64
N GLY A 120 2.69 -10.14 10.18
CA GLY A 120 3.03 -9.75 8.81
C GLY A 120 2.47 -8.39 8.39
N ASP A 121 2.51 -7.41 9.30
CA ASP A 121 2.48 -6.02 8.84
C ASP A 121 3.76 -5.75 8.06
N GLU A 122 3.67 -4.94 7.01
CA GLU A 122 4.79 -4.74 6.09
C GLU A 122 5.14 -3.26 5.90
N ILE A 123 6.42 -3.01 5.61
CA ILE A 123 6.89 -1.78 4.97
C ILE A 123 7.52 -2.18 3.64
N ASN A 124 6.99 -1.66 2.54
CA ASN A 124 7.33 -2.09 1.19
C ASN A 124 7.88 -0.92 0.37
N HIS A 125 8.94 -1.18 -0.41
CA HIS A 125 9.30 -0.36 -1.56
C HIS A 125 8.44 -0.83 -2.74
N LEU A 126 7.64 0.08 -3.31
CA LEU A 126 6.66 -0.19 -4.34
C LEU A 126 7.25 -0.05 -5.75
N ILE A 127 7.56 -1.18 -6.37
CA ILE A 127 8.21 -1.28 -7.68
C ILE A 127 7.14 -1.48 -8.76
N PRO A 128 7.12 -0.67 -9.84
CA PRO A 128 6.07 -0.74 -10.86
C PRO A 128 5.91 -2.16 -11.44
N GLY A 129 4.67 -2.63 -11.51
CA GLY A 129 4.25 -3.89 -12.11
C GLY A 129 4.44 -5.12 -11.23
N ARG A 130 4.97 -4.95 -10.01
CA ARG A 130 5.24 -6.08 -9.10
C ARG A 130 4.01 -6.52 -8.31
N ASN A 131 4.00 -7.82 -8.02
CA ASN A 131 3.01 -8.52 -7.21
C ASN A 131 3.52 -8.70 -5.79
N TYR A 132 2.81 -8.17 -4.80
CA TYR A 132 3.17 -8.27 -3.37
C TYR A 132 2.59 -9.53 -2.70
N GLY A 133 2.02 -10.43 -3.49
CA GLY A 133 1.80 -11.81 -3.10
C GLY A 133 0.50 -12.07 -2.36
N TRP A 134 -0.16 -11.08 -1.78
CA TRP A 134 -1.41 -11.33 -1.08
C TRP A 134 -2.55 -11.70 -2.07
N PRO A 135 -3.36 -12.74 -1.82
CA PRO A 135 -3.30 -13.71 -0.72
C PRO A 135 -2.64 -15.05 -1.10
N LEU A 136 -1.91 -15.08 -2.23
CA LEU A 136 -1.20 -16.26 -2.69
C LEU A 136 -0.17 -16.75 -1.67
N THR A 137 0.55 -15.81 -1.05
CA THR A 137 1.52 -16.06 0.02
C THR A 137 1.68 -14.84 0.91
N SER A 138 2.05 -15.06 2.17
CA SER A 138 2.51 -14.01 3.08
C SER A 138 3.30 -14.62 4.24
N LEU A 139 4.13 -13.81 4.90
CA LEU A 139 4.84 -14.19 6.13
C LEU A 139 3.92 -14.20 7.37
N CYS A 140 2.70 -13.67 7.24
CA CYS A 140 1.69 -13.72 8.29
C CYS A 140 1.01 -15.10 8.40
N MET A 141 0.12 -15.21 9.40
CA MET A 141 -0.83 -16.31 9.54
C MET A 141 -2.25 -15.77 9.47
N ASP A 142 -3.20 -16.58 9.03
CA ASP A 142 -4.61 -16.29 9.24
C ASP A 142 -4.93 -16.24 10.74
N TYR A 143 -6.06 -15.61 11.08
CA TYR A 143 -6.45 -15.42 12.48
C TYR A 143 -6.69 -16.74 13.21
N ASP A 144 -7.07 -17.79 12.49
CA ASP A 144 -7.21 -19.16 13.02
C ASP A 144 -5.87 -19.89 13.23
N GLY A 145 -4.75 -19.27 12.79
CA GLY A 145 -3.41 -19.82 12.90
C GLY A 145 -2.99 -20.72 11.75
N THR A 146 -3.73 -20.76 10.65
CA THR A 146 -3.30 -21.40 9.40
C THR A 146 -2.41 -20.47 8.57
N ARG A 147 -1.66 -21.04 7.61
CA ARG A 147 -0.79 -20.27 6.72
C ARG A 147 -1.62 -19.63 5.61
N VAL A 148 -1.25 -18.42 5.21
CA VAL A 148 -1.86 -17.73 4.06
C VAL A 148 -1.31 -18.33 2.77
N GLU A 149 -2.08 -19.20 2.13
CA GLU A 149 -1.70 -19.92 0.90
C GLU A 149 -2.93 -20.16 -0.01
N TYR A 150 -3.58 -19.07 -0.45
CA TYR A 150 -4.87 -19.16 -1.17
C TYR A 150 -4.73 -19.43 -2.67
N GLY A 151 -3.51 -19.52 -3.22
CA GLY A 151 -3.31 -19.72 -4.66
C GLY A 151 -4.05 -20.94 -5.23
N ARG A 152 -4.04 -22.07 -4.50
CA ARG A 152 -4.77 -23.28 -4.92
C ARG A 152 -6.28 -23.07 -4.93
N GLU A 153 -6.83 -22.44 -3.89
CA GLU A 153 -8.27 -22.18 -3.78
C GLU A 153 -8.75 -21.24 -4.89
N LEU A 154 -7.92 -20.24 -5.23
CA LEU A 154 -8.19 -19.29 -6.29
C LEU A 154 -7.90 -19.84 -7.70
N GLY A 155 -7.35 -21.05 -7.82
CA GLY A 155 -6.95 -21.62 -9.11
C GLY A 155 -5.76 -20.91 -9.77
N ILE A 156 -4.96 -20.17 -8.99
CA ILE A 156 -3.82 -19.38 -9.45
C ILE A 156 -2.54 -20.18 -9.23
N THR A 157 -1.80 -20.42 -10.31
CA THR A 157 -0.43 -20.96 -10.26
C THR A 157 0.56 -19.80 -10.33
N PHE A 158 1.57 -19.82 -9.46
CA PHE A 158 2.60 -18.79 -9.40
C PHE A 158 3.92 -19.40 -8.93
N GLU A 159 5.04 -18.76 -9.28
CA GLU A 159 6.35 -19.06 -8.71
C GLU A 159 6.69 -18.03 -7.64
N LEU A 160 7.31 -18.45 -6.54
CA LEU A 160 7.71 -17.52 -5.47
C LEU A 160 8.69 -16.44 -5.97
N ALA A 161 9.45 -16.72 -7.03
CA ALA A 161 10.36 -15.77 -7.64
C ALA A 161 9.64 -14.60 -8.36
N ASP A 162 8.35 -14.76 -8.67
CA ASP A 162 7.53 -13.71 -9.29
C ASP A 162 6.82 -12.82 -8.25
N ILE A 163 6.93 -13.19 -6.96
CA ILE A 163 6.37 -12.43 -5.83
C ILE A 163 7.44 -11.53 -5.23
N GLU A 164 7.17 -10.23 -5.25
CA GLU A 164 7.95 -9.25 -4.51
C GLU A 164 7.77 -9.49 -3.02
N GLN A 165 8.87 -9.73 -2.32
CA GLN A 165 8.85 -10.02 -0.90
C GLN A 165 8.75 -8.72 -0.11
N ALA A 166 8.20 -8.82 1.10
CA ALA A 166 8.10 -7.69 2.01
C ALA A 166 9.47 -7.05 2.23
N GLY A 167 9.57 -5.73 2.10
CA GLY A 167 10.81 -5.00 2.41
C GLY A 167 11.16 -5.11 3.89
N VAL A 168 10.15 -5.01 4.75
CA VAL A 168 10.25 -5.24 6.20
C VAL A 168 9.04 -6.01 6.68
N ASP A 169 9.25 -7.14 7.33
CA ASP A 169 8.22 -7.83 8.12
C ASP A 169 8.19 -7.29 9.55
N LEU A 170 7.00 -6.92 10.02
CA LEU A 170 6.73 -6.43 11.36
C LEU A 170 5.92 -7.46 12.16
N THR A 171 6.40 -8.71 12.24
CA THR A 171 5.80 -9.73 13.10
C THR A 171 6.39 -9.68 14.53
N PRO A 172 5.55 -9.65 15.59
CA PRO A 172 4.08 -9.58 15.56
C PRO A 172 3.56 -8.20 15.16
N SER A 173 2.40 -8.19 14.49
CA SER A 173 1.77 -7.00 13.90
C SER A 173 1.65 -5.85 14.89
N LEU A 174 2.11 -4.67 14.46
CA LEU A 174 2.02 -3.39 15.15
C LEU A 174 0.71 -2.65 14.79
N ALA A 175 -0.01 -3.08 13.78
CA ALA A 175 -0.98 -2.30 13.02
C ALA A 175 -0.39 -0.94 12.61
N VAL A 176 0.71 -0.96 11.85
CA VAL A 176 1.39 0.24 11.32
C VAL A 176 0.44 1.06 10.45
N SER A 177 0.32 2.36 10.68
CA SER A 177 -0.61 3.22 9.96
C SER A 177 0.13 4.11 8.96
N GLY A 178 -0.35 5.33 8.76
CA GLY A 178 0.34 6.33 7.96
C GLY A 178 1.73 6.61 8.51
N PHE A 179 2.63 6.95 7.61
CA PHE A 179 3.99 7.37 7.92
C PHE A 179 4.37 8.56 7.07
N VAL A 180 5.43 9.24 7.48
CA VAL A 180 6.10 10.26 6.67
C VAL A 180 7.58 9.90 6.55
N ILE A 181 8.19 10.30 5.45
CA ILE A 181 9.63 10.23 5.29
C ILE A 181 10.20 11.55 5.78
N MET A 182 11.13 11.47 6.72
CA MET A 182 11.65 12.64 7.40
C MET A 182 12.59 13.42 6.48
N ASP A 183 12.17 14.63 6.11
CA ASP A 183 12.98 15.65 5.43
C ASP A 183 12.95 16.96 6.24
N SER A 184 13.60 16.96 7.41
CA SER A 184 13.68 18.15 8.27
C SER A 184 15.11 18.49 8.64
N GLY A 185 15.53 19.70 8.32
CA GLY A 185 16.84 20.23 8.72
C GLY A 185 17.02 20.34 10.25
N GLN A 186 15.94 20.27 11.04
CA GLN A 186 16.01 20.25 12.50
C GLN A 186 16.50 18.91 13.07
N PHE A 187 16.31 17.82 12.33
CA PHE A 187 16.76 16.48 12.70
C PHE A 187 17.64 15.89 11.59
N PRO A 188 18.87 16.39 11.38
CA PRO A 188 19.72 15.96 10.27
C PRO A 188 20.03 14.46 10.27
N GLN A 189 20.11 13.83 11.46
CA GLN A 189 20.35 12.40 11.59
C GLN A 189 19.13 11.54 11.25
N TRP A 190 17.96 12.15 11.04
CA TRP A 190 16.72 11.44 10.74
C TRP A 190 16.33 11.52 9.28
N GLN A 191 17.12 12.19 8.45
CA GLN A 191 16.88 12.36 7.03
C GLN A 191 16.68 11.01 6.32
N GLY A 192 15.57 10.88 5.60
CA GLY A 192 15.18 9.64 4.92
C GLY A 192 14.63 8.53 5.82
N HIS A 193 14.55 8.72 7.14
CA HIS A 193 13.93 7.74 8.03
C HIS A 193 12.40 7.83 7.97
N LEU A 194 11.73 6.70 8.18
CA LEU A 194 10.27 6.65 8.22
C LEU A 194 9.79 6.89 9.64
N LEU A 195 8.87 7.83 9.82
CA LEU A 195 8.17 8.06 11.08
C LEU A 195 6.74 7.57 10.93
N ALA A 196 6.40 6.44 11.56
CA ALA A 196 5.12 5.76 11.36
C ALA A 196 4.33 5.64 12.65
N GLY A 197 3.02 5.89 12.56
CA GLY A 197 2.07 5.58 13.62
C GLY A 197 1.78 4.09 13.72
N SER A 198 1.26 3.66 14.86
CA SER A 198 0.82 2.28 15.09
C SER A 198 -0.47 2.28 15.92
N LEU A 199 -1.52 1.67 15.36
CA LEU A 199 -2.85 1.64 15.98
C LEU A 199 -2.88 0.69 17.18
N LYS A 200 -2.38 -0.53 17.01
CA LYS A 200 -2.42 -1.57 18.04
C LYS A 200 -1.39 -1.33 19.14
N ALA A 201 -0.17 -0.92 18.78
CA ALA A 201 0.85 -0.61 19.77
C ALA A 201 0.68 0.80 20.37
N ARG A 202 -0.24 1.63 19.83
CA ARG A 202 -0.54 2.98 20.32
C ARG A 202 0.72 3.82 20.47
N SER A 203 1.59 3.74 19.47
CA SER A 203 2.97 4.22 19.53
C SER A 203 3.37 4.94 18.25
N LEU A 204 4.40 5.79 18.36
CA LEU A 204 5.10 6.39 17.22
C LEU A 204 6.47 5.71 17.08
N PHE A 205 6.75 5.19 15.89
CA PHE A 205 8.00 4.51 15.60
C PHE A 205 8.83 5.26 14.57
N ARG A 206 10.15 5.23 14.74
CA ARG A 206 11.12 5.59 13.71
C ARG A 206 11.74 4.33 13.15
N PHE A 207 11.67 4.16 11.83
CA PHE A 207 12.27 3.08 11.09
C PHE A 207 13.38 3.61 10.19
N VAL A 208 14.50 2.88 10.15
CA VAL A 208 15.59 3.06 9.20
C VAL A 208 15.62 1.80 8.36
N ILE A 209 15.40 1.94 7.07
CA ILE A 209 15.31 0.83 6.13
C ILE A 209 16.30 1.07 4.99
N ASP A 210 16.83 0.00 4.41
CA ASP A 210 17.52 0.03 3.13
C ASP A 210 16.91 -1.03 2.20
N LYS A 211 17.54 -1.22 1.04
CA LYS A 211 17.14 -2.22 0.04
C LYS A 211 17.15 -3.67 0.53
N ASN A 212 17.81 -3.96 1.65
CA ASN A 212 17.89 -5.29 2.27
C ASN A 212 16.92 -5.41 3.48
N GLY A 213 16.18 -4.35 3.80
CA GLY A 213 15.14 -4.33 4.81
C GLY A 213 15.47 -3.46 6.02
N LEU A 214 15.05 -3.91 7.21
CA LEU A 214 15.09 -3.10 8.44
C LEU A 214 16.50 -3.03 9.02
N ILE A 215 17.08 -1.83 9.06
CA ILE A 215 18.35 -1.55 9.75
C ILE A 215 18.10 -1.24 11.22
N HIS A 216 17.11 -0.38 11.51
CA HIS A 216 16.86 0.08 12.86
C HIS A 216 15.38 0.41 13.08
N ARG A 217 14.89 0.08 14.28
CA ARG A 217 13.56 0.46 14.75
C ARG A 217 13.67 1.04 16.15
N GLU A 218 13.07 2.20 16.33
CA GLU A 218 12.96 2.89 17.61
C GLU A 218 11.50 3.20 17.91
N ASN A 219 11.06 2.98 19.15
CA ASN A 219 9.76 3.43 19.62
C ASN A 219 9.95 4.76 20.36
N LEU A 220 9.61 5.85 19.68
CA LEU A 220 9.84 7.21 20.16
C LEU A 220 8.86 7.60 21.26
N LEU A 221 7.59 7.19 21.12
CA LEU A 221 6.50 7.59 21.99
C LEU A 221 5.52 6.43 22.16
N LYS A 222 5.07 6.20 23.40
CA LYS A 222 4.25 5.06 23.79
C LYS A 222 2.95 5.49 24.47
N GLY A 223 1.87 4.77 24.22
CA GLY A 223 0.64 4.84 25.01
C GLY A 223 -0.33 5.97 24.64
N PHE A 224 -0.32 6.46 23.40
CA PHE A 224 -1.31 7.45 22.96
C PHE A 224 -2.73 6.87 23.02
N ALA A 225 -3.65 7.58 23.67
CA ALA A 225 -5.08 7.28 23.73
C ALA A 225 -5.82 8.24 22.81
#